data_AF-A0A9N8VCA4-F1
#
_entry.id   AF-A0A9N8VCA4-F1
#
_cell.length_a   1.000
_cell.length_b   1.000
_cell.length_c   1.000
_cell.angle_alpha   90.00
_cell.angle_beta   90.00
_cell.angle_gamma   90.00
#
_symmetry.space_group_name_H-M   'P 1'
#
loop_
_entity.id
_entity.type
_entity.pdbx_description
1 polymer ?
#
loop_
_entity_poly.entity_id
_entity_poly.type
_entity_poly.pdbx_seq_one_letter_code
_entity_poly.pdbx_strand_id
1 'polypeptide(L)'
;MDEKTFLSSISPTVFKTRVTESKWTKLFVLASILQLCCVVSLEARVLHRNNDFKKSVSTRYEFHKARLEQCNLKPSIDRMSLIAQENIVFMVFQLFQLWFCLNAIYNQNVMQIITIAVINFICGLFGIVQIFEILKWCSDLDKACAGESAYIDKNFGEFDVPLVICLILFATIIAFLSFKLYQQFGWNIYKKIGADIKIQSI
;
A
#
# COMPACT_ATOMS: atom_id res chain seq x y z
N MET A 1 -11.25 24.28 26.04
CA MET A 1 -10.28 24.19 24.93
C MET A 1 -10.96 24.88 23.76
N ASP A 2 -10.57 26.12 23.47
CA ASP A 2 -11.34 27.01 22.61
C ASP A 2 -11.13 26.71 21.13
N GLU A 3 -12.19 26.87 20.34
CA GLU A 3 -12.27 26.63 18.89
C GLU A 3 -11.17 27.37 18.11
N LYS A 4 -10.78 28.57 18.56
CA LYS A 4 -9.68 29.34 17.96
C LYS A 4 -8.31 28.68 18.16
N THR A 5 -8.11 28.01 19.29
CA THR A 5 -6.87 27.27 19.57
C THR A 5 -6.80 25.99 18.75
N PHE A 6 -7.95 25.32 18.54
CA PHE A 6 -8.06 24.16 17.65
C PHE A 6 -7.79 24.54 16.17
N LEU A 7 -8.39 25.62 15.68
CA LEU A 7 -8.20 26.09 14.30
C LEU A 7 -6.78 26.64 14.04
N SER A 8 -6.13 27.23 15.05
CA SER A 8 -4.72 27.63 14.94
C SER A 8 -3.74 26.44 14.85
N SER A 9 -4.12 25.28 15.39
CA SER A 9 -3.31 24.07 15.28
C SER A 9 -3.32 23.54 13.83
N ILE A 10 -4.44 23.62 13.13
CA ILE A 10 -4.61 23.23 11.72
C ILE A 10 -4.18 24.37 10.76
N SER A 11 -3.21 25.20 11.16
CA SER A 11 -2.68 26.23 10.27
C SER A 11 -1.68 25.61 9.29
N PRO A 12 -1.81 25.81 7.96
CA PRO A 12 -0.82 25.35 6.98
C PRO A 12 0.60 25.87 7.27
N THR A 13 0.70 26.99 8.00
CA THR A 13 1.97 27.55 8.48
C THR A 13 2.67 26.64 9.50
N VAL A 14 1.92 26.02 10.42
CA VAL A 14 2.46 25.07 11.41
C VAL A 14 2.93 23.81 10.70
N PHE A 15 2.13 23.25 9.80
CA PHE A 15 2.51 22.08 9.01
C PHE A 15 3.77 22.32 8.17
N LYS A 16 3.84 23.46 7.46
CA LYS A 16 5.03 23.83 6.68
C LYS A 16 6.27 23.93 7.55
N THR A 17 6.13 24.48 8.77
CA THR A 17 7.23 24.56 9.74
C THR A 17 7.68 23.17 10.19
N ARG A 18 6.76 22.26 10.49
CA ARG A 18 7.06 20.88 10.91
C ARG A 18 7.72 20.04 9.81
N VAL A 19 7.21 20.11 8.59
CA VAL A 19 7.79 19.39 7.44
C VAL A 19 9.19 19.91 7.14
N THR A 20 9.41 21.22 7.27
CA THR A 20 10.71 21.84 6.96
C THR A 20 11.70 21.85 8.12
N GLU A 21 11.32 21.32 9.29
CA GLU A 21 12.12 21.29 10.53
C GLU A 21 13.45 20.53 10.35
N SER A 22 13.46 19.45 9.57
CA SER A 22 14.65 18.63 9.35
C SER A 22 14.77 18.15 7.91
N LYS A 23 16.01 17.86 7.49
CA LYS A 23 16.27 17.20 6.20
C LYS A 23 15.58 15.83 6.15
N TRP A 24 15.53 15.12 7.28
CA TRP A 24 14.92 13.79 7.39
C TRP A 24 13.40 13.82 7.24
N THR A 25 12.71 14.83 7.80
CA THR A 25 11.25 14.98 7.65
C THR A 25 10.87 15.30 6.20
N LYS A 26 11.65 16.15 5.53
CA LYS A 26 11.47 16.44 4.09
C LYS A 26 11.64 15.20 3.23
N LEU A 27 12.71 14.44 3.46
CA LEU A 27 12.99 13.20 2.72
C LEU A 27 11.92 12.13 2.97
N PHE A 28 11.44 12.00 4.20
CA PHE A 28 10.39 11.06 4.55
C PHE A 28 9.08 11.37 3.83
N VAL A 29 8.61 12.63 3.91
CA VAL A 29 7.38 13.06 3.21
C VAL A 29 7.52 12.92 1.70
N LEU A 30 8.66 13.31 1.13
CA LEU A 30 8.93 13.15 -0.31
C LEU A 30 8.91 11.67 -0.72
N ALA A 31 9.56 10.79 0.05
CA ALA A 31 9.57 9.36 -0.21
C ALA A 31 8.16 8.75 -0.14
N SER A 32 7.32 9.17 0.80
CA SER A 32 5.93 8.69 0.89
C SER A 32 5.05 9.17 -0.27
N ILE A 33 5.26 10.40 -0.76
CA ILE A 33 4.56 10.90 -1.96
C ILE A 33 5.00 10.11 -3.20
N LEU A 34 6.31 9.90 -3.38
CA LEU A 34 6.84 9.11 -4.48
C LEU A 34 6.35 7.66 -4.43
N GLN A 35 6.34 7.05 -3.24
CA GLN A 35 5.78 5.73 -3.01
C GLN A 35 4.33 5.65 -3.47
N LEU A 36 3.47 6.58 -3.02
CA LEU A 36 2.06 6.62 -3.42
C LEU A 36 1.94 6.65 -4.95
N CYS A 37 2.62 7.59 -5.60
CA CYS A 37 2.54 7.75 -7.05
C CYS A 37 3.00 6.49 -7.80
N CYS A 38 4.15 5.93 -7.42
CA CYS A 38 4.71 4.74 -8.08
C CYS A 38 3.85 3.50 -7.84
N VAL A 39 3.47 3.22 -6.59
CA VAL A 39 2.71 2.03 -6.22
C VAL A 39 1.31 2.08 -6.84
N VAL A 40 0.58 3.19 -6.73
CA VAL A 40 -0.76 3.31 -7.34
C VAL A 40 -0.71 3.18 -8.86
N SER A 41 0.33 3.71 -9.51
CA SER A 41 0.49 3.58 -10.96
C SER A 41 0.74 2.13 -11.39
N LEU A 42 1.54 1.38 -10.62
CA LEU A 42 1.79 -0.04 -10.88
C LEU A 42 0.56 -0.90 -10.56
N GLU A 43 -0.11 -0.63 -9.44
CA GLU A 43 -1.34 -1.32 -9.03
C GLU A 43 -2.46 -1.11 -10.05
N ALA A 44 -2.58 0.08 -10.65
CA ALA A 44 -3.54 0.36 -11.71
C ALA A 44 -3.30 -0.50 -12.96
N ARG A 45 -2.03 -0.78 -13.31
CA ARG A 45 -1.70 -1.69 -14.41
C ARG A 45 -2.07 -3.14 -14.08
N VAL A 46 -1.78 -3.58 -12.85
CA VAL A 46 -2.18 -4.90 -12.34
C VAL A 46 -3.70 -5.07 -12.37
N LEU A 47 -4.45 -4.07 -11.90
CA LEU A 47 -5.91 -4.06 -11.93
C LEU A 47 -6.47 -4.12 -13.36
N HIS A 48 -5.89 -3.36 -14.29
CA HIS A 48 -6.32 -3.39 -15.69
C HIS A 48 -6.19 -4.80 -16.27
N ARG A 49 -5.03 -5.43 -16.08
CA ARG A 49 -4.80 -6.83 -16.48
C ARG A 49 -5.78 -7.80 -15.83
N ASN A 50 -6.04 -7.67 -14.52
CA ASN A 50 -6.96 -8.57 -13.81
C ASN A 50 -8.40 -8.45 -14.33
N ASN A 51 -8.83 -7.24 -14.73
CA ASN A 51 -10.10 -7.03 -15.39
C ASN A 51 -10.15 -7.66 -16.79
N ASP A 52 -9.05 -7.61 -17.55
CA ASP A 52 -8.96 -8.27 -18.86
C ASP A 52 -9.01 -9.80 -18.73
N PHE A 53 -8.36 -10.36 -17.71
CA PHE A 53 -8.46 -11.79 -17.39
C PHE A 53 -9.89 -12.19 -17.05
N LYS A 54 -10.58 -11.40 -16.22
CA LYS A 54 -11.99 -11.64 -15.89
C LYS A 54 -12.86 -11.64 -17.15
N LYS A 55 -12.69 -10.67 -18.04
CA LYS A 55 -13.45 -10.55 -19.30
C LYS A 55 -13.17 -11.72 -20.25
N SER A 56 -11.90 -12.14 -20.33
CA SER A 56 -11.48 -13.28 -21.15
C SER A 56 -12.15 -14.57 -20.66
N VAL A 57 -12.08 -14.86 -19.36
CA VAL A 57 -12.72 -16.06 -18.79
C VAL A 57 -14.25 -15.99 -18.87
N SER A 58 -14.88 -14.82 -18.69
CA SER A 58 -16.33 -14.71 -18.85
C SER A 58 -16.78 -15.00 -20.28
N THR A 59 -16.00 -14.59 -21.28
CA THR A 59 -16.28 -14.89 -22.70
C THR A 59 -16.20 -16.39 -22.96
N ARG A 60 -15.19 -17.05 -22.39
CA ARG A 60 -14.98 -18.49 -22.52
C ARG A 60 -16.06 -19.30 -21.78
N TYR A 61 -16.50 -18.83 -20.62
CA TYR A 61 -17.65 -19.40 -19.92
C TYR A 61 -18.91 -19.43 -20.78
N GLU A 62 -19.28 -18.32 -21.42
CA GLU A 62 -20.45 -18.30 -22.31
C GLU A 62 -20.25 -19.18 -23.55
N PHE A 63 -19.02 -19.30 -24.07
CA PHE A 63 -18.70 -20.22 -25.16
C PHE A 63 -18.94 -21.69 -24.79
N HIS A 64 -18.41 -22.16 -23.64
CA HIS A 64 -18.61 -23.53 -23.17
C HIS A 64 -20.08 -23.81 -22.84
N LYS A 65 -20.77 -22.84 -22.24
CA LYS A 65 -22.20 -22.92 -21.95
C LYS A 65 -23.05 -23.05 -23.21
N ALA A 66 -22.73 -22.32 -24.28
CA ALA A 66 -23.41 -22.43 -25.57
C ALA A 66 -23.21 -23.82 -26.23
N ARG A 67 -22.09 -24.48 -25.93
CA ARG A 67 -21.77 -25.84 -26.41
C ARG A 67 -22.24 -26.96 -25.49
N LEU A 68 -22.89 -26.65 -24.37
CA LEU A 68 -23.31 -27.62 -23.35
C LEU A 68 -22.13 -28.45 -22.79
N GLU A 69 -20.92 -27.90 -22.80
CA GLU A 69 -19.73 -28.55 -22.24
C GLU A 69 -19.71 -28.43 -20.71
N GLN A 70 -19.32 -29.49 -20.01
CA GLN A 70 -19.19 -29.49 -18.55
C GLN A 70 -17.89 -28.80 -18.09
N CYS A 71 -17.84 -27.48 -18.20
CA CYS A 71 -16.78 -26.65 -17.60
C CYS A 71 -17.36 -25.71 -16.52
N ASN A 72 -16.82 -25.78 -15.31
CA ASN A 72 -17.30 -24.98 -14.18
C ASN A 72 -16.39 -23.76 -13.93
N LEU A 73 -16.47 -22.75 -14.80
CA LEU A 73 -15.62 -21.55 -14.74
C LEU A 73 -16.14 -20.45 -13.80
N LYS A 74 -17.38 -20.55 -13.32
CA LYS A 74 -18.02 -19.53 -12.49
C LYS A 74 -17.21 -19.21 -11.21
N PRO A 75 -16.70 -20.19 -10.43
CA PRO A 75 -15.87 -19.92 -9.26
C PRO A 75 -14.59 -19.14 -9.60
N SER A 76 -13.99 -19.40 -10.77
CA SER A 76 -12.79 -18.69 -11.22
C SER A 76 -13.09 -17.22 -11.58
N ILE A 77 -14.24 -16.94 -12.20
CA ILE A 77 -14.69 -15.58 -12.49
C ILE A 77 -14.93 -14.79 -11.19
N ASP A 78 -15.62 -15.42 -10.23
CA ASP A 78 -15.92 -14.80 -8.93
C ASP A 78 -14.62 -14.52 -8.15
N ARG A 79 -13.68 -15.48 -8.13
CA ARG A 79 -12.36 -15.30 -7.51
C ARG A 79 -11.55 -14.16 -8.15
N MET A 80 -11.53 -14.06 -9.48
CA MET A 80 -10.84 -12.95 -10.15
C MET A 80 -11.48 -11.59 -9.83
N SER A 81 -12.80 -11.56 -9.63
CA SER A 81 -13.49 -10.35 -9.21
C SER A 81 -13.07 -9.88 -7.80
N LEU A 82 -12.82 -10.82 -6.89
CA LEU A 82 -12.31 -10.51 -5.55
C LEU A 82 -10.89 -9.96 -5.60
N ILE A 83 -10.00 -10.60 -6.37
CA ILE A 83 -8.61 -10.14 -6.56
C ILE A 83 -8.58 -8.71 -7.13
N ALA A 84 -9.43 -8.40 -8.12
CA ALA A 84 -9.54 -7.05 -8.67
C ALA A 84 -10.04 -6.03 -7.63
N GLN A 85 -10.96 -6.42 -6.73
CA GLN A 85 -11.42 -5.55 -5.66
C GLN A 85 -10.34 -5.31 -4.60
N GLU A 86 -9.53 -6.32 -4.29
CA GLU A 86 -8.37 -6.19 -3.40
C GLU A 86 -7.35 -5.18 -3.93
N ASN A 87 -7.08 -5.15 -5.24
CA ASN A 87 -6.23 -4.11 -5.83
C ASN A 87 -6.79 -2.69 -5.60
N ILE A 88 -8.11 -2.51 -5.74
CA ILE A 88 -8.77 -1.21 -5.50
C ILE A 88 -8.63 -0.79 -4.04
N VAL A 89 -8.90 -1.71 -3.12
CA VAL A 89 -8.74 -1.47 -1.67
C VAL A 89 -7.29 -1.13 -1.35
N PHE A 90 -6.33 -1.80 -1.97
CA PHE A 90 -4.91 -1.53 -1.78
C PHE A 90 -4.51 -0.13 -2.27
N MET A 91 -5.02 0.33 -3.42
CA MET A 91 -4.80 1.71 -3.88
C MET A 91 -5.36 2.75 -2.90
N VAL A 92 -6.57 2.54 -2.37
CA VAL A 92 -7.16 3.41 -1.35
C VAL A 92 -6.34 3.37 -0.05
N PHE A 93 -5.84 2.20 0.32
CA PHE A 93 -4.96 2.04 1.48
C PHE A 93 -3.66 2.85 1.33
N GLN A 94 -3.06 2.92 0.14
CA GLN A 94 -1.87 3.74 -0.09
C GLN A 94 -2.15 5.25 0.12
N LEU A 95 -3.34 5.73 -0.27
CA LEU A 95 -3.76 7.11 0.01
C LEU A 95 -3.91 7.36 1.51
N PHE A 96 -4.54 6.42 2.23
CA PHE A 96 -4.63 6.47 3.69
C PHE A 96 -3.24 6.46 4.33
N GLN A 97 -2.31 5.66 3.83
CA GLN A 97 -0.96 5.56 4.36
C GLN A 97 -0.17 6.88 4.18
N LEU A 98 -0.34 7.59 3.06
CA LEU A 98 0.22 8.93 2.91
C LEU A 98 -0.37 9.88 3.95
N TRP A 99 -1.69 9.90 4.12
CA TRP A 99 -2.34 10.72 5.16
C TRP A 99 -1.80 10.39 6.57
N PHE A 100 -1.66 9.11 6.88
CA PHE A 100 -1.13 8.65 8.16
C PHE A 100 0.33 9.08 8.37
N CYS A 101 1.15 9.06 7.30
CA CYS A 101 2.49 9.62 7.29
C CYS A 101 2.51 11.12 7.60
N LEU A 102 1.67 11.92 6.94
CA LEU A 102 1.59 13.35 7.20
C LEU A 102 1.16 13.65 8.64
N ASN A 103 0.19 12.88 9.17
CA ASN A 103 -0.26 12.99 10.54
C ASN A 103 0.84 12.66 11.56
N ALA A 104 1.68 11.65 11.27
CA ALA A 104 2.81 11.28 12.12
C ALA A 104 3.85 12.40 12.23
N ILE A 105 4.15 13.07 11.11
CA ILE A 105 5.09 14.20 11.09
C ILE A 105 4.49 15.43 11.78
N TYR A 106 3.22 15.74 11.51
CA TYR A 106 2.54 16.88 12.09
C TYR A 106 2.51 16.80 13.63
N ASN A 107 2.18 15.62 14.18
CA ASN A 107 2.12 15.40 15.62
C ASN A 107 3.49 15.04 16.26
N GLN A 108 4.55 14.90 15.46
CA GLN A 108 5.84 14.36 15.89
C GLN A 108 5.72 13.04 16.68
N ASN A 109 4.77 12.19 16.27
CA ASN A 109 4.41 10.97 16.99
C ASN A 109 5.34 9.82 16.58
N VAL A 110 6.25 9.46 17.49
CA VAL A 110 7.24 8.39 17.29
C VAL A 110 6.59 7.03 17.09
N MET A 111 5.51 6.73 17.81
CA MET A 111 4.80 5.46 17.67
C MET A 111 4.22 5.31 16.26
N GLN A 112 3.63 6.38 15.72
CA GLN A 112 3.10 6.37 14.35
C GLN A 112 4.21 6.16 13.30
N ILE A 113 5.40 6.74 13.50
CA ILE A 113 6.55 6.53 12.59
C ILE A 113 7.00 5.06 12.55
N ILE A 114 7.06 4.40 13.71
CA ILE A 114 7.39 2.97 13.79
C ILE A 114 6.30 2.14 13.10
N THR A 115 5.03 2.45 13.37
CA THR A 115 3.89 1.79 12.71
C THR A 115 3.96 1.92 11.18
N ILE A 116 4.32 3.09 10.64
CA ILE A 116 4.48 3.30 9.19
C ILE A 116 5.58 2.39 8.61
N ALA A 117 6.70 2.23 9.31
CA ALA A 117 7.77 1.34 8.85
C ALA A 117 7.28 -0.12 8.77
N VAL A 118 6.57 -0.59 9.81
CA VAL A 118 6.02 -1.95 9.85
C VAL A 118 4.96 -2.16 8.76
N ILE A 119 4.04 -1.22 8.59
CA ILE A 119 3.01 -1.28 7.55
C ILE A 119 3.63 -1.42 6.16
N ASN A 120 4.72 -0.69 5.86
CA ASN A 120 5.37 -0.81 4.55
C ASN A 120 5.92 -2.21 4.27
N PHE A 121 6.50 -2.88 5.26
CA PHE A 121 6.92 -4.28 5.09
C PHE A 121 5.73 -5.22 4.90
N ILE A 122 4.63 -5.00 5.64
CA ILE A 122 3.39 -5.75 5.45
C ILE A 122 2.84 -5.56 4.03
N CYS A 123 2.87 -4.33 3.48
CA CYS A 123 2.49 -4.08 2.09
C CYS A 123 3.38 -4.85 1.10
N GLY A 124 4.69 -4.92 1.34
CA GLY A 124 5.59 -5.75 0.54
C GLY A 124 5.24 -7.23 0.57
N LEU A 125 4.91 -7.77 1.76
CA LEU A 125 4.44 -9.15 1.91
C LEU A 125 3.10 -9.37 1.20
N PHE A 126 2.18 -8.40 1.29
CA PHE A 126 0.90 -8.45 0.59
C PHE A 126 1.09 -8.54 -0.93
N GLY A 127 2.00 -7.75 -1.51
CA GLY A 127 2.32 -7.86 -2.93
C GLY A 127 2.85 -9.24 -3.35
N ILE A 128 3.62 -9.91 -2.48
CA ILE A 128 4.06 -11.30 -2.72
C ILE A 128 2.86 -12.26 -2.71
N VAL A 129 1.92 -12.07 -1.79
CA VAL A 129 0.70 -12.89 -1.71
C VAL A 129 -0.15 -12.74 -2.98
N GLN A 130 -0.29 -11.52 -3.52
CA GLN A 130 -1.04 -11.28 -4.76
C GLN A 130 -0.48 -12.11 -5.95
N ILE A 131 0.84 -12.28 -6.05
CA ILE A 131 1.45 -13.14 -7.07
C ILE A 131 0.98 -14.59 -6.92
N PHE A 132 1.00 -15.12 -5.68
CA PHE A 132 0.56 -16.49 -5.42
C PHE A 132 -0.93 -16.69 -5.71
N GLU A 133 -1.75 -15.68 -5.49
CA GLU A 133 -3.19 -15.74 -5.78
C GLU A 133 -3.46 -15.87 -7.27
N ILE A 134 -2.74 -15.13 -8.11
CA ILE A 134 -2.87 -15.23 -9.57
C ILE A 134 -2.38 -16.59 -10.08
N LEU A 135 -1.25 -17.09 -9.56
CA LEU A 135 -0.75 -18.43 -9.91
C LEU A 135 -1.74 -19.54 -9.51
N LYS A 136 -2.30 -19.43 -8.29
CA LYS A 136 -3.31 -20.36 -7.80
C LYS A 136 -4.59 -20.29 -8.63
N TRP A 137 -5.03 -19.08 -8.98
CA TRP A 137 -6.18 -18.87 -9.84
C TRP A 137 -6.00 -19.53 -11.22
N CYS A 138 -4.82 -19.41 -11.83
CA CYS A 138 -4.53 -20.09 -13.11
C CYS A 138 -4.59 -21.62 -12.99
N SER A 139 -4.05 -22.18 -11.90
CA SER A 139 -4.11 -23.62 -11.64
C SER A 139 -5.55 -24.10 -11.42
N ASP A 140 -6.35 -23.33 -10.69
CA ASP A 140 -7.75 -23.67 -10.44
C ASP A 140 -8.61 -23.53 -11.71
N LEU A 141 -8.25 -22.60 -12.61
CA LEU A 141 -8.87 -22.46 -13.92
C LEU A 141 -8.66 -23.70 -14.80
N ASP A 142 -7.42 -24.23 -14.88
CA ASP A 142 -7.14 -25.44 -15.66
C ASP A 142 -7.79 -26.70 -15.08
N LYS A 143 -7.95 -26.77 -13.75
CA LYS A 143 -8.71 -27.86 -13.11
C LYS A 143 -10.20 -27.78 -13.44
N ALA A 144 -10.74 -26.58 -13.60
CA ALA A 144 -12.15 -26.35 -13.92
C ALA A 144 -12.48 -26.61 -15.40
N CYS A 145 -11.53 -26.34 -16.30
CA CYS A 145 -11.65 -26.62 -17.73
C CYS A 145 -10.24 -26.78 -18.32
N ALA A 146 -9.91 -27.97 -18.83
CA ALA A 146 -8.54 -28.33 -19.19
C ALA A 146 -7.99 -27.46 -20.33
N GLY A 147 -6.82 -26.85 -20.10
CA GLY A 147 -6.11 -26.03 -21.09
C GLY A 147 -6.65 -24.61 -21.23
N GLU A 148 -7.60 -24.21 -20.40
CA GLU A 148 -8.23 -22.90 -20.47
C GLU A 148 -7.27 -21.76 -20.11
N SER A 149 -6.35 -21.99 -19.19
CA SER A 149 -5.36 -20.97 -18.81
C SER A 149 -4.35 -20.68 -19.93
N ALA A 150 -4.15 -21.59 -20.90
CA ALA A 150 -3.22 -21.39 -22.01
C ALA A 150 -3.72 -20.35 -23.02
N TYR A 151 -5.03 -20.06 -23.03
CA TYR A 151 -5.63 -19.03 -23.87
C TYR A 151 -5.55 -17.63 -23.25
N ILE A 152 -5.06 -17.53 -22.01
CA ILE A 152 -4.92 -16.27 -21.29
C ILE A 152 -3.45 -15.87 -21.36
N ASP A 153 -3.19 -14.63 -21.77
CA ASP A 153 -1.83 -14.10 -21.80
C ASP A 153 -1.29 -13.93 -20.37
N LYS A 154 -0.38 -14.83 -20.00
CA LYS A 154 0.15 -15.03 -18.65
C LYS A 154 1.29 -14.08 -18.31
N ASN A 155 1.27 -12.83 -18.78
CA ASN A 155 2.33 -11.85 -18.55
C ASN A 155 2.44 -11.37 -17.08
N PHE A 156 2.36 -12.28 -16.10
CA PHE A 156 2.44 -12.02 -14.67
C PHE A 156 3.78 -11.37 -14.27
N GLY A 157 4.87 -11.85 -14.87
CA GLY A 157 6.22 -11.37 -14.57
C GLY A 157 6.44 -9.89 -14.91
N GLU A 158 5.70 -9.34 -15.87
CA GLU A 158 5.89 -7.96 -16.31
C GLU A 158 5.13 -6.94 -15.46
N PHE A 159 4.08 -7.36 -14.76
CA PHE A 159 3.22 -6.44 -13.99
C PHE A 159 3.38 -6.58 -12.47
N ASP A 160 3.32 -7.80 -11.92
CA ASP A 160 3.34 -7.98 -10.45
C ASP A 160 4.77 -7.87 -9.88
N VAL A 161 5.78 -8.35 -10.60
CA VAL A 161 7.18 -8.34 -10.11
C VAL A 161 7.69 -6.90 -9.91
N PRO A 162 7.49 -5.95 -10.86
CA PRO A 162 7.87 -4.57 -10.63
C PRO A 162 7.15 -3.91 -9.44
N LEU A 163 5.88 -4.26 -9.21
CA LEU A 163 5.11 -3.78 -8.06
C LEU A 163 5.75 -4.24 -6.74
N VAL A 164 6.03 -5.53 -6.60
CA VAL A 164 6.65 -6.08 -5.39
C VAL A 164 8.03 -5.50 -5.14
N ILE A 165 8.86 -5.39 -6.18
CA ILE A 165 10.19 -4.77 -6.07
C ILE A 165 10.06 -3.31 -5.60
N CYS A 166 9.12 -2.55 -6.16
CA CYS A 166 8.84 -1.18 -5.77
C CYS A 166 8.42 -1.08 -4.29
N LEU A 167 7.51 -1.95 -3.84
CA LEU A 167 7.04 -2.01 -2.45
C LEU A 167 8.17 -2.30 -1.46
N ILE A 168 9.00 -3.31 -1.73
CA ILE A 168 10.13 -3.67 -0.86
C ILE A 168 11.19 -2.57 -0.84
N LEU A 169 11.49 -1.96 -2.00
CA LEU A 169 12.42 -0.84 -2.09
C LEU A 169 11.93 0.34 -1.23
N PHE A 170 10.68 0.77 -1.38
CA PHE A 170 10.14 1.83 -0.55
C PHE A 170 10.06 1.45 0.93
N ALA A 171 9.75 0.19 1.27
CA ALA A 171 9.76 -0.27 2.65
C ALA A 171 11.14 -0.11 3.30
N THR A 172 12.22 -0.47 2.60
CA THR A 172 13.58 -0.28 3.13
C THR A 172 13.95 1.20 3.28
N ILE A 173 13.61 2.04 2.30
CA ILE A 173 13.87 3.49 2.35
C ILE A 173 13.10 4.13 3.52
N ILE A 174 11.81 3.84 3.64
CA ILE A 174 10.95 4.38 4.68
C ILE A 174 11.40 3.86 6.05
N ALA A 175 11.77 2.59 6.19
CA ALA A 175 12.30 2.06 7.45
C ALA A 175 13.59 2.77 7.90
N PHE A 176 14.52 3.01 6.97
CA PHE A 176 15.74 3.77 7.26
C PHE A 176 15.44 5.21 7.70
N LEU A 177 14.53 5.90 7.00
CA LEU A 177 14.14 7.27 7.34
C LEU A 177 13.37 7.32 8.67
N SER A 178 12.49 6.35 8.93
CA SER A 178 11.81 6.16 10.21
C SER A 178 12.79 6.00 11.36
N PHE A 179 13.87 5.24 11.18
CA PHE A 179 14.92 5.09 12.19
C PHE A 179 15.62 6.42 12.50
N LYS A 180 15.93 7.22 11.48
CA LYS A 180 16.52 8.56 11.67
C LYS A 180 15.56 9.52 12.39
N LEU A 181 14.27 9.48 12.04
CA LEU A 181 13.25 10.30 12.69
C LEU A 181 12.99 9.85 14.13
N TYR A 182 13.00 8.55 14.41
CA TYR A 182 12.90 7.98 15.75
C TYR A 182 13.98 8.56 16.68
N GLN A 183 15.24 8.55 16.24
CA GLN A 183 16.34 9.13 17.01
C GLN A 183 16.16 10.64 17.25
N GLN A 184 15.77 11.38 16.20
CA GLN A 184 15.58 12.82 16.28
C GLN A 184 14.44 13.21 17.24
N PHE A 185 13.27 12.56 17.10
CA PHE A 185 12.10 12.87 17.90
C PHE A 185 12.24 12.37 19.33
N GLY A 186 12.87 11.21 19.54
CA GLY A 186 13.23 10.71 20.87
C GLY A 186 14.15 11.68 21.62
N TRP A 187 15.15 12.23 20.94
CA TRP A 187 16.05 13.25 21.52
C TRP A 187 15.33 14.56 21.86
N ASN A 188 14.37 14.98 21.02
CA ASN A 188 13.56 16.18 21.28
C ASN A 188 12.64 15.99 22.49
N ILE A 189 12.02 14.82 22.62
CA ILE A 189 11.17 14.47 23.77
C ILE A 189 12.01 14.41 25.06
N TYR A 190 13.18 13.75 25.02
CA TYR A 190 14.10 13.68 26.17
C TYR A 190 14.48 15.08 26.67
N LYS A 191 14.89 15.98 25.77
CA LYS A 191 15.19 17.37 26.13
C LYS A 191 14.00 18.13 26.69
N LYS A 192 12.80 17.90 26.15
CA LYS A 192 11.58 18.57 26.63
C LYS A 192 11.21 18.15 28.05
N ILE A 193 11.34 16.86 28.37
CA ILE A 193 11.09 16.33 29.71
C ILE A 193 12.20 16.80 30.67
N GLY A 194 13.47 16.76 30.25
CA GLY A 194 14.60 17.18 31.07
C GLY A 194 14.67 18.69 31.36
N ALA A 195 14.06 19.53 30.51
CA ALA A 195 13.98 20.97 30.70
C ALA A 195 12.75 21.42 31.52
N ASP A 196 11.79 20.53 31.77
CA ASP A 196 10.59 20.85 32.54
C ASP A 196 10.81 20.59 34.04
N ILE A 197 11.16 21.65 34.77
CA ILE A 197 11.47 21.62 36.20
C ILE A 197 10.26 21.14 37.03
N LYS A 198 9.03 21.31 36.54
CA LYS A 198 7.81 20.84 37.23
C LYS A 198 7.67 19.31 37.25
N ILE A 199 8.27 18.62 36.28
CA ILE A 199 8.30 17.16 36.22
C ILE A 199 9.44 16.61 37.11
N GLN A 200 10.51 17.38 37.30
CA GLN A 200 11.63 17.01 38.17
C GLN A 200 11.37 17.23 39.66
N SER A 201 10.35 18.01 40.02
CA SER A 201 10.03 18.35 41.42
C SER A 201 8.95 17.48 42.06
N ILE A 202 8.61 16.33 41.46
CA ILE A 202 7.70 15.31 42.03
C ILE A 202 8.54 14.15 42.54
#